data_AF-A0A5B0VZB4-F1
#
_entry.id   AF-A0A5B0VZB4-F1
#
_cell.length_a   1.000
_cell.length_b   1.000
_cell.length_c   1.000
_cell.angle_alpha   90.00
_cell.angle_beta   90.00
_cell.angle_gamma   90.00
#
_symmetry.space_group_name_H-M   'P 1'
#
loop_
_entity.id
_entity.type
_entity.pdbx_description
1 polymer ?
#
loop_
_entity_poly.entity_id
_entity_poly.type
_entity_poly.pdbx_seq_one_letter_code
_entity_poly.pdbx_strand_id
1 'polypeptide(L)'
;MRIPRGDGDLVLFFPITTKQPEAWRFAAEIPATEKRRAGLDVDLRLWIILEEFNSDVIGRSFYLEPEPPIGRFSKAFFLAILREFIARRKSLTEVSRFR
;
A
#
# COMPACT_ATOMS: atom_id res chain seq x y z
N MET A 1 -16.50 -2.60 15.17
CA MET A 1 -16.23 -4.01 15.50
C MET A 1 -15.47 -4.64 14.34
N ARG A 2 -14.23 -5.09 14.54
CA ARG A 2 -13.45 -5.77 13.50
C ARG A 2 -13.91 -7.22 13.50
N ILE A 3 -14.43 -7.71 12.37
CA ILE A 3 -14.89 -9.10 12.25
C ILE A 3 -13.62 -9.97 12.26
N PRO A 4 -13.44 -10.86 13.24
CA PRO A 4 -12.30 -11.76 13.27
C PRO A 4 -12.38 -12.70 12.06
N ARG A 5 -11.27 -12.83 11.34
CA ARG A 5 -11.14 -13.73 10.19
C ARG A 5 -10.44 -14.99 10.67
N GLY A 6 -11.06 -16.16 10.48
CA GLY A 6 -10.52 -17.45 10.92
C GLY A 6 -9.14 -17.79 10.35
N ASP A 7 -8.81 -17.20 9.19
CA ASP A 7 -7.53 -17.37 8.52
C ASP A 7 -6.48 -16.31 8.86
N GLY A 8 -6.77 -15.36 9.75
CA GLY A 8 -5.92 -14.21 10.05
C GLY A 8 -6.26 -12.97 9.21
N ASP A 9 -5.54 -11.88 9.44
CA ASP A 9 -5.77 -10.62 8.74
C ASP A 9 -4.87 -10.52 7.50
N LEU A 10 -5.48 -10.57 6.31
CA LEU A 10 -4.80 -10.28 5.05
C LEU A 10 -4.32 -8.82 5.05
N VAL A 11 -3.03 -8.64 4.79
CA VAL A 11 -2.38 -7.35 4.58
C VAL A 11 -1.87 -7.26 3.16
N LEU A 12 -2.01 -6.08 2.55
CA LEU A 12 -1.48 -5.76 1.22
C LEU A 12 -0.38 -4.72 1.35
N PHE A 13 0.72 -4.91 0.63
CA PHE A 13 1.87 -4.01 0.60
C PHE A 13 2.06 -3.42 -0.78
N PHE A 14 1.90 -2.10 -0.86
CA PHE A 14 2.14 -1.33 -2.08
C PHE A 14 3.52 -0.66 -1.98
N PRO A 15 4.40 -0.81 -2.99
CA PRO A 15 5.71 -0.21 -2.94
C PRO A 15 5.64 1.31 -3.17
N ILE A 16 6.54 2.02 -2.48
CA ILE A 16 6.78 3.45 -2.67
C ILE A 16 8.11 3.63 -3.39
N THR A 17 8.17 4.50 -4.38
CA THR A 17 9.36 4.74 -5.20
C THR A 17 9.58 6.21 -5.50
N THR A 18 10.83 6.61 -5.69
CA THR A 18 11.22 7.93 -6.23
C THR A 18 11.22 7.97 -7.76
N LYS A 19 11.21 6.80 -8.42
CA LYS A 19 11.22 6.70 -9.87
C LYS A 19 9.84 7.06 -10.41
N GLN A 20 9.81 8.02 -11.33
CA GLN A 20 8.58 8.37 -12.03
C GLN A 20 8.08 7.15 -12.84
N PRO A 21 6.86 6.69 -12.61
CA PRO A 21 6.28 5.60 -13.39
C PRO A 21 5.96 6.06 -14.81
N GLU A 22 5.92 5.10 -15.74
CA GLU A 22 5.41 5.38 -17.09
C GLU A 22 3.95 5.83 -17.01
N ALA A 23 3.53 6.68 -17.96
CA ALA A 23 2.23 7.35 -17.90
C ALA A 23 1.01 6.40 -17.88
N TRP A 24 1.18 5.17 -18.37
CA TRP A 24 0.13 4.15 -18.40
C TRP A 24 0.08 3.30 -17.12
N ARG A 25 1.11 3.34 -16.26
CA ARG A 25 1.15 2.51 -15.05
C ARG A 25 0.14 3.03 -14.03
N PHE A 26 -0.52 2.12 -13.34
CA PHE A 26 -1.44 2.48 -12.28
C PHE A 26 -0.67 2.85 -11.01
N ALA A 27 -0.44 4.15 -10.84
CA ALA A 27 0.30 4.73 -9.73
C ALA A 27 -0.32 6.05 -9.25
N ALA A 28 -0.01 6.43 -8.02
CA ALA A 28 -0.43 7.70 -7.43
C ALA A 28 0.78 8.47 -6.91
N GLU A 29 0.93 9.73 -7.32
CA GLU A 29 1.89 10.65 -6.70
C GLU A 29 1.47 10.96 -5.27
N ILE A 30 2.44 11.05 -4.34
CA ILE A 30 2.18 11.35 -2.93
C ILE A 30 2.34 12.86 -2.68
N PRO A 31 1.24 13.59 -2.38
CA PRO A 31 1.30 15.03 -2.11
C PRO A 31 2.17 15.35 -0.89
N ALA A 32 2.77 16.55 -0.85
CA ALA A 32 3.64 16.97 0.26
C ALA A 32 2.97 16.89 1.65
N THR A 33 1.66 17.18 1.74
CA THR A 33 0.87 17.04 2.96
C THR A 33 0.77 15.59 3.42
N GLU A 34 0.64 14.65 2.49
CA GLU A 34 0.56 13.22 2.76
C GLU A 34 1.93 12.63 3.09
N LYS A 35 3.01 13.11 2.46
CA LYS A 35 4.39 12.75 2.82
C LYS A 35 4.68 13.08 4.28
N ARG A 36 4.34 14.29 4.74
CA ARG A 36 4.47 14.69 6.16
C ARG A 36 3.70 13.78 7.10
N ARG A 37 2.45 13.44 6.78
CA ARG A 37 1.60 12.56 7.62
C ARG A 37 2.11 11.11 7.67
N ALA A 38 2.69 10.65 6.57
CA ALA A 38 3.25 9.33 6.42
C ALA A 38 4.69 9.19 6.95
N GLY A 39 5.30 10.27 7.45
CA GLY A 39 6.70 10.24 7.91
C GLY A 39 7.70 10.06 6.77
N LEU A 40 7.33 10.47 5.55
CA LEU A 40 8.16 10.38 4.35
C LEU A 40 8.90 11.69 4.08
N ASP A 41 10.01 11.59 3.36
CA ASP A 41 10.81 12.74 2.92
C ASP A 41 9.98 13.67 2.00
N VAL A 42 9.82 14.92 2.41
CA VAL A 42 9.01 15.92 1.71
C VAL A 42 9.70 16.50 0.48
N ASP A 43 11.01 16.38 0.36
CA ASP A 43 11.79 16.93 -0.75
C ASP A 43 11.86 15.95 -1.93
N LEU A 44 11.62 14.66 -1.68
CA LEU A 44 11.56 13.64 -2.72
C LEU A 44 10.18 13.60 -3.40
N ARG A 45 10.18 13.50 -4.73
CA ARG A 45 8.97 13.13 -5.48
C ARG A 45 8.73 11.63 -5.29
N LEU A 46 7.59 11.25 -4.71
CA LEU A 46 7.30 9.87 -4.33
C LEU A 46 6.00 9.40 -4.97
N TRP A 47 5.99 8.11 -5.32
CA TRP A 47 4.87 7.44 -5.98
C TRP A 47 4.51 6.16 -5.25
N ILE A 48 3.21 5.86 -5.14
CA ILE A 48 2.70 4.55 -4.76
C ILE A 48 2.39 3.80 -6.05
N ILE A 49 2.99 2.63 -6.27
CA ILE A 49 2.64 1.76 -7.39
C ILE A 49 1.51 0.84 -6.94
N LEU A 50 0.43 0.77 -7.71
CA LEU A 50 -0.81 0.09 -7.32
C LEU A 50 -1.08 -1.17 -8.12
N GLU A 51 -0.42 -1.34 -9.26
CA GLU A 51 -0.53 -2.55 -10.10
C GLU A 51 0.33 -3.73 -9.64
N GLU A 52 1.34 -3.45 -8.81
CA GLU A 52 2.22 -4.44 -8.21
C GLU A 52 2.10 -4.35 -6.69
N PHE A 53 1.68 -5.44 -6.05
CA PHE A 53 1.61 -5.51 -4.59
C PHE A 53 1.95 -6.90 -4.07
N ASN A 54 2.46 -6.93 -2.85
CA ASN A 54 2.63 -8.17 -2.11
C ASN A 54 1.45 -8.36 -1.17
N SER A 55 1.09 -9.60 -0.87
CA SER A 55 0.10 -9.92 0.15
C SER A 55 0.62 -10.93 1.16
N ASP A 56 0.15 -10.81 2.40
CA ASP A 56 0.57 -11.68 3.50
C ASP A 56 -0.53 -11.76 4.59
N VAL A 57 -0.38 -12.67 5.54
CA VAL A 57 -1.32 -12.90 6.64
C VAL A 57 -0.66 -12.61 7.98
N ILE A 58 -1.21 -11.64 8.71
CA ILE A 58 -0.72 -11.26 10.04
C ILE A 58 -0.80 -12.45 11.00
N GLY A 59 0.28 -12.69 11.75
CA GLY A 59 0.39 -13.79 12.71
C GLY A 59 0.75 -15.14 12.09
N ARG A 60 0.83 -15.24 10.75
CA ARG A 60 1.29 -16.43 10.02
C ARG A 60 2.50 -16.17 9.12
N SER A 61 2.84 -14.90 8.89
CA SER A 61 3.99 -14.52 8.08
C SER A 61 5.32 -14.89 8.73
N PHE A 62 6.23 -15.44 7.94
CA PHE A 62 7.64 -15.63 8.31
C PHE A 62 8.48 -14.35 8.12
N TYR A 63 7.95 -13.34 7.43
CA TYR A 63 8.70 -12.12 7.03
C TYR A 63 8.25 -10.86 7.76
N LEU A 64 7.04 -10.84 8.33
CA LEU A 64 6.53 -9.66 9.03
C LEU A 64 7.01 -9.61 10.47
N GLU A 65 7.90 -8.67 10.73
CA GLU A 65 8.23 -8.25 12.09
C GLU A 65 7.22 -7.20 12.59
N PRO A 66 6.83 -7.23 13.87
CA PRO A 66 5.84 -6.31 14.43
C PRO A 66 6.44 -4.92 14.70
N GLU A 67 6.91 -4.25 13.66
CA GLU A 67 7.41 -2.89 13.76
C GLU A 67 6.26 -1.87 13.84
N PRO A 68 6.38 -0.81 14.64
CA PRO A 68 5.40 0.26 14.65
C PRO A 68 5.39 0.98 13.29
N PRO A 69 4.21 1.41 12.80
CA PRO A 69 4.13 2.16 11.55
C PRO A 69 4.85 3.51 11.69
N ILE A 70 5.69 3.85 10.69
CA ILE A 70 6.41 5.13 10.62
C ILE A 70 5.49 6.35 10.48
N GLY A 71 4.27 6.14 10.01
CA GLY A 71 3.28 7.19 9.79
C GLY A 71 2.01 6.64 9.15
N ARG A 72 1.11 7.54 8.74
CA ARG A 72 -0.14 7.17 8.06
C ARG A 72 -0.58 8.19 7.04
N PHE A 73 -1.13 7.72 5.93
CA PHE A 73 -1.87 8.58 5.01
C PHE A 73 -3.21 9.02 5.61
N SER A 74 -3.73 10.14 5.14
CA SER A 74 -5.08 10.57 5.46
C SER A 74 -6.12 9.65 4.84
N LYS A 75 -7.27 9.53 5.51
CA LYS A 75 -8.39 8.75 5.01
C LYS A 75 -8.88 9.26 3.65
N ALA A 76 -8.89 10.58 3.43
CA ALA A 76 -9.36 11.18 2.18
C ALA A 76 -8.46 10.79 0.99
N PHE A 77 -7.14 10.93 1.14
CA PHE A 77 -6.19 10.51 0.12
C PHE A 77 -6.25 9.01 -0.13
N PHE A 78 -6.19 8.21 0.94
CA PHE A 78 -6.12 6.76 0.83
C PHE A 78 -7.40 6.15 0.25
N LEU A 79 -8.59 6.64 0.63
CA LEU A 79 -9.85 6.12 0.09
C LEU A 79 -10.02 6.40 -1.40
N ALA A 80 -9.53 7.54 -1.90
CA ALA A 80 -9.59 7.85 -3.33
C ALA A 80 -8.80 6.81 -4.14
N ILE A 81 -7.58 6.51 -3.69
CA ILE A 81 -6.72 5.50 -4.31
C ILE A 81 -7.31 4.10 -4.19
N LEU A 82 -7.80 3.74 -3.00
CA LEU A 82 -8.35 2.41 -2.73
C LEU A 82 -9.57 2.10 -3.61
N ARG A 83 -10.43 3.10 -3.89
CA ARG A 83 -11.58 2.93 -4.78
C ARG A 83 -11.15 2.55 -6.19
N GLU A 84 -10.15 3.26 -6.74
CA GLU A 84 -9.58 2.94 -8.05
C GLU A 84 -8.92 1.56 -8.07
N PHE A 85 -8.19 1.20 -7.00
CA PHE A 85 -7.58 -0.11 -6.86
C PHE A 85 -8.63 -1.24 -6.88
N ILE A 86 -9.70 -1.11 -6.10
CA ILE A 86 -10.78 -2.11 -6.06
C ILE A 86 -11.43 -2.25 -7.44
N ALA A 87 -11.68 -1.15 -8.15
CA ALA A 87 -12.25 -1.16 -9.48
C ALA A 87 -11.38 -1.91 -10.51
N ARG A 88 -10.05 -1.87 -10.34
CA ARG A 88 -9.06 -2.45 -11.26
C ARG A 88 -8.48 -3.78 -10.78
N ARG A 89 -8.78 -4.23 -9.55
CA ARG A 89 -8.09 -5.34 -8.86
C ARG A 89 -7.97 -6.62 -9.70
N LYS A 90 -8.98 -6.95 -10.51
CA LYS A 90 -8.99 -8.17 -11.32
C LYS A 90 -7.88 -8.24 -12.38
N SER A 91 -7.25 -7.11 -12.73
CA SER A 91 -6.21 -7.02 -13.76
C SER A 91 -4.82 -6.74 -13.21
N LEU A 92 -4.60 -6.80 -11.89
CA LEU A 92 -3.34 -6.41 -11.25
C LEU A 92 -2.49 -7.63 -10.88
N THR A 93 -1.19 -7.44 -10.75
CA THR A 93 -0.23 -8.50 -10.41
C THR A 93 -0.05 -8.59 -8.90
N GLU A 94 -0.48 -9.70 -8.32
CA GLU A 94 -0.34 -10.01 -6.90
C GLU A 94 0.78 -11.05 -6.69
N VAL A 95 1.69 -10.76 -5.77
CA VAL A 95 2.67 -11.74 -5.27
C VAL A 95 2.27 -12.17 -3.86
N SER A 96 1.76 -13.39 -3.72
CA SER A 96 1.44 -13.98 -2.41
C SER A 96 2.72 -14.42 -1.71
N ARG A 97 2.92 -13.96 -0.46
CA ARG A 97 4.05 -14.37 0.40
C ARG A 97 3.64 -15.36 1.50
N PHE A 98 2.38 -15.79 1.49
CA PHE A 98 1.91 -16.85 2.35
C PHE A 98 2.56 -18.18 1.92
N ARG A 99 3.27 -18.84 2.83
CA ARG A 99 3.88 -20.16 2.64
C ARG A 99 3.50 -21.08 3.79
#